data_AF-A0A3B9L5B5-F1
#
_entry.id   AF-A0A3B9L5B5-F1
#
_cell.length_a   1.000
_cell.length_b   1.000
_cell.length_c   1.000
_cell.angle_alpha   90.00
_cell.angle_beta   90.00
_cell.angle_gamma   90.00
#
_symmetry.space_group_name_H-M   'P 1'
#
loop_
_entity.id
_entity.type
_entity.pdbx_description
1 polymer ?
#
loop_
_entity_poly.entity_id
_entity_poly.type
_entity_poly.pdbx_seq_one_letter_code
_entity_poly.pdbx_strand_id
1 'polypeptide(L)'
;MQNPHFEMLGGEEPIKNLVERFYFYMTTLPEAAGIRSMHEADLTHTKQVLVKFLVEWLGGPKVYSSERGHPRLRQKHLPFSIGEA
;
A
#
# COMPACT_ATOMS: atom_id res chain seq x y z
N MET A 1 -8.78 9.98 19.76
CA MET A 1 -8.93 10.95 18.64
C MET A 1 -8.95 10.16 17.34
N GLN A 2 -9.88 10.47 16.45
CA GLN A 2 -9.90 9.90 15.08
C GLN A 2 -8.63 10.36 14.35
N ASN A 3 -7.95 9.48 13.62
CA ASN A 3 -6.83 9.88 12.77
C ASN A 3 -7.35 10.88 11.71
N PRO A 4 -6.88 12.14 11.68
CA PRO A 4 -7.43 13.16 10.78
C PRO A 4 -6.80 13.13 9.38
N HIS A 5 -5.75 12.33 9.16
CA HIS A 5 -4.92 12.43 7.97
C HIS A 5 -5.66 12.14 6.67
N PHE A 6 -6.63 11.21 6.67
CA PHE A 6 -7.47 10.92 5.50
C PHE A 6 -8.20 12.18 5.00
N GLU A 7 -8.87 12.90 5.90
CA GLU A 7 -9.58 14.14 5.57
C GLU A 7 -8.61 15.27 5.20
N MET A 8 -7.51 15.41 5.94
CA MET A 8 -6.48 16.43 5.64
C MET A 8 -5.85 16.25 4.26
N LEU A 9 -5.72 15.01 3.79
CA LEU A 9 -5.20 14.71 2.46
C LEU A 9 -6.22 14.96 1.35
N GLY A 10 -7.51 15.14 1.67
CA GLY A 10 -8.58 15.30 0.69
C GLY A 10 -9.28 13.99 0.31
N GLY A 11 -9.25 12.98 1.20
CA GLY A 11 -9.95 11.71 1.03
C GLY A 11 -9.20 10.69 0.18
N GLU A 12 -9.95 9.85 -0.54
CA GLU A 12 -9.41 8.64 -1.20
C GLU A 12 -8.60 8.93 -2.47
N GLU A 13 -8.99 9.92 -3.28
CA GLU A 13 -8.35 10.19 -4.58
C GLU A 13 -6.85 10.55 -4.47
N PRO A 14 -6.41 11.39 -3.51
CA PRO A 14 -4.99 11.65 -3.29
C PRO A 14 -4.19 10.39 -2.89
N ILE A 15 -4.82 9.47 -2.16
CA ILE A 15 -4.21 8.19 -1.77
C ILE A 15 -4.07 7.25 -2.99
N LYS A 16 -5.09 7.19 -3.87
CA LYS A 16 -4.97 6.46 -5.15
C LYS A 16 -3.81 7.00 -5.98
N ASN A 17 -3.71 8.32 -6.13
CA ASN A 17 -2.62 8.96 -6.86
C ASN A 17 -1.24 8.67 -6.24
N LEU A 18 -1.14 8.65 -4.91
CA LEU A 18 0.09 8.25 -4.21
C LEU A 18 0.49 6.82 -4.55
N VAL A 19 -0.46 5.87 -4.47
CA VAL A 19 -0.21 4.45 -4.77
C VAL A 19 0.17 4.25 -6.24
N GLU A 20 -0.50 4.94 -7.16
CA GLU A 20 -0.15 4.90 -8.58
C GLU A 20 1.28 5.40 -8.81
N ARG A 21 1.66 6.53 -8.22
CA ARG A 21 3.03 7.07 -8.32
C ARG A 21 4.07 6.14 -7.66
N PHE A 22 3.74 5.54 -6.52
CA PHE A 22 4.63 4.59 -5.84
C PHE A 22 4.99 3.41 -6.75
N TYR A 23 4.00 2.77 -7.37
CA TYR A 23 4.24 1.64 -8.27
C TYR A 23 4.80 2.06 -9.63
N PHE A 24 4.50 3.27 -10.11
CA PHE A 24 5.16 3.85 -11.27
C PHE A 24 6.67 3.95 -11.05
N TYR A 25 7.11 4.54 -9.94
CA TYR A 25 8.54 4.65 -9.62
C TYR A 25 9.17 3.29 -9.34
N MET A 26 8.49 2.40 -8.63
CA MET A 26 8.97 1.02 -8.45
C MET A 26 9.21 0.29 -9.78
N THR A 27 8.41 0.59 -10.81
CA THR A 27 8.53 -0.04 -12.13
C THR A 27 9.57 0.63 -13.03
N THR A 28 9.79 1.94 -12.88
CA THR A 28 10.58 2.74 -13.83
C THR A 28 12.00 3.02 -13.37
N LEU A 29 12.25 3.05 -12.06
CA LEU A 29 13.57 3.34 -11.51
C LEU A 29 14.45 2.08 -11.53
N PRO A 30 15.65 2.12 -12.17
CA PRO A 30 16.57 0.98 -12.18
C PRO A 30 16.95 0.48 -10.78
N GLU A 31 17.11 1.38 -9.81
CA GLU A 31 17.43 1.07 -8.42
C GLU A 31 16.30 0.31 -7.70
N ALA A 32 15.05 0.40 -8.19
CA ALA A 32 13.92 -0.33 -7.62
C ALA A 32 13.73 -1.74 -8.23
N ALA A 33 14.53 -2.13 -9.24
CA ALA A 33 14.37 -3.38 -9.97
C ALA A 33 14.37 -4.62 -9.06
N GLY A 34 15.19 -4.61 -8.00
CA GLY A 34 15.24 -5.66 -6.99
C GLY A 34 13.87 -5.89 -6.34
N ILE A 35 13.27 -4.84 -5.78
CA ILE A 35 11.96 -4.91 -5.12
C ILE A 35 10.84 -5.18 -6.14
N ARG A 36 10.93 -4.60 -7.35
CA ARG A 36 9.94 -4.84 -8.41
C ARG A 36 9.86 -6.31 -8.80
N SER A 37 10.99 -7.01 -8.84
CA SER A 37 11.04 -8.44 -9.17
C SER A 37 10.39 -9.36 -8.13
N MET A 38 10.21 -8.87 -6.89
CA MET A 38 9.47 -9.59 -5.84
C MET A 38 7.94 -9.49 -5.99
N HIS A 39 7.45 -8.63 -6.89
CA HIS A 39 6.02 -8.42 -7.12
C HIS A 39 5.55 -9.13 -8.40
N GLU A 40 4.26 -9.43 -8.45
CA GLU A 40 3.60 -9.96 -9.65
C GLU A 40 3.80 -9.05 -10.87
N ALA A 41 3.70 -9.61 -12.07
CA ALA A 41 3.81 -8.84 -13.31
C ALA A 41 2.67 -7.81 -13.41
N ASP A 42 1.44 -8.23 -13.11
CA ASP A 42 0.29 -7.34 -12.95
C ASP A 42 0.21 -6.82 -11.51
N LEU A 43 0.25 -5.50 -11.35
CA LEU A 43 0.21 -4.83 -10.05
C LEU A 43 -1.20 -4.38 -9.66
N THR A 44 -2.21 -4.60 -10.50
CA THR A 44 -3.58 -4.08 -10.32
C THR A 44 -4.16 -4.48 -8.96
N HIS A 45 -4.07 -5.76 -8.61
CA HIS A 45 -4.58 -6.24 -7.32
C HIS A 45 -3.81 -5.64 -6.14
N THR A 46 -2.48 -5.65 -6.19
CA THR A 46 -1.63 -5.14 -5.09
C THR A 46 -1.84 -3.65 -4.84
N LYS A 47 -2.00 -2.85 -5.91
CA LYS A 47 -2.38 -1.44 -5.84
C LYS A 47 -3.69 -1.23 -5.10
N GLN A 48 -4.74 -1.97 -5.47
CA GLN A 48 -6.05 -1.87 -4.82
C GLN A 48 -5.97 -2.23 -3.33
N VAL A 49 -5.22 -3.28 -2.98
CA VAL A 49 -5.00 -3.67 -1.59
C VAL A 49 -4.28 -2.58 -0.82
N LEU A 50 -3.25 -1.96 -1.40
CA LEU A 50 -2.51 -0.88 -0.75
C LEU A 50 -3.35 0.38 -0.57
N VAL A 51 -4.19 0.76 -1.55
CA VAL A 51 -5.14 1.88 -1.41
C VAL A 51 -6.08 1.63 -0.24
N LYS A 52 -6.74 0.46 -0.19
CA LYS A 52 -7.65 0.11 0.91
C LYS A 52 -6.94 0.17 2.26
N PHE A 53 -5.72 -0.36 2.34
CA PHE A 53 -4.91 -0.32 3.55
C PHE A 53 -4.62 1.12 4.00
N LEU A 54 -4.14 1.98 3.09
CA LEU A 54 -3.78 3.37 3.41
C LEU A 54 -5.00 4.22 3.75
N VAL A 55 -6.13 4.04 3.06
CA VAL A 55 -7.40 4.70 3.40
C VAL A 55 -7.79 4.41 4.85
N GLU A 56 -7.80 3.14 5.24
CA GLU A 56 -8.16 2.75 6.60
C GLU A 56 -7.11 3.21 7.62
N TRP A 57 -5.82 3.05 7.30
CA TRP A 57 -4.71 3.42 8.17
C TRP A 57 -4.65 4.93 8.46
N LEU A 58 -5.00 5.76 7.47
CA LEU A 58 -5.07 7.22 7.57
C LEU A 58 -6.36 7.73 8.24
N GLY A 59 -7.28 6.84 8.63
CA GLY A 59 -8.49 7.18 9.38
C GLY A 59 -9.79 7.20 8.59
N GLY A 60 -9.76 6.81 7.31
CA GLY A 60 -10.94 6.67 6.46
C GLY A 60 -11.76 5.40 6.74
N PRO A 61 -12.68 5.03 5.83
CA PRO A 61 -13.53 3.85 5.98
C PRO A 61 -12.75 2.53 6.18
N LYS A 62 -13.29 1.64 7.02
CA LYS A 62 -12.68 0.33 7.35
C LYS A 62 -12.97 -0.74 6.29
N VAL A 63 -12.41 -0.58 5.09
CA VAL A 63 -12.59 -1.52 3.97
C VAL A 63 -11.51 -2.60 3.94
N TYR A 64 -10.27 -2.29 4.34
CA TYR A 64 -9.19 -3.28 4.32
C TYR A 64 -9.46 -4.39 5.35
N SER A 65 -9.73 -4.03 6.59
CA SER A 65 -9.88 -5.00 7.67
C SER A 65 -11.15 -5.83 7.54
N SER A 66 -12.21 -5.30 6.92
CA SER A 66 -13.43 -6.06 6.67
C SER A 66 -13.23 -7.17 5.64
N GLU A 67 -12.40 -6.94 4.61
CA GLU A 67 -12.09 -7.93 3.58
C GLU A 67 -10.92 -8.86 3.95
N ARG A 68 -9.91 -8.36 4.66
CA ARG A 68 -8.59 -8.99 4.82
C ARG A 68 -8.23 -9.32 6.27
N GLY A 69 -9.12 -8.99 7.20
CA GLY A 69 -8.88 -9.11 8.64
C GLY A 69 -7.76 -8.19 9.13
N HIS A 70 -7.27 -8.46 10.34
CA HIS A 70 -6.22 -7.66 10.96
C HIS A 70 -4.98 -7.55 10.05
N PRO A 71 -4.38 -6.35 9.85
CA PRO A 71 -3.28 -6.16 8.90
C PRO A 71 -2.09 -7.10 9.09
N ARG A 72 -1.63 -7.27 10.34
CA ARG A 72 -0.51 -8.17 10.72
C ARG A 72 0.65 -8.08 9.71
N LEU A 73 1.06 -6.85 9.40
CA LEU A 73 1.96 -6.55 8.28
C LEU A 73 3.24 -7.37 8.35
N ARG A 74 3.89 -7.43 9.51
CA ARG A 74 5.09 -8.26 9.71
C ARG A 74 4.83 -9.71 9.31
N GLN A 75 3.78 -10.33 9.82
CA GLN A 75 3.45 -11.74 9.50
C GLN A 75 3.23 -11.94 8.00
N LYS A 76 2.54 -11.01 7.33
CA LYS A 76 2.29 -11.09 5.87
C LYS A 76 3.55 -10.87 5.03
N HIS A 77 4.58 -10.19 5.57
CA HIS A 77 5.84 -9.93 4.88
C HIS A 77 6.98 -10.90 5.29
N LEU A 78 6.80 -11.73 6.33
CA LEU A 78 7.76 -12.75 6.76
C LEU A 78 8.24 -13.71 5.65
N PRO A 79 7.41 -14.13 4.67
CA PRO A 79 7.87 -15.02 3.61
C PRO A 79 8.91 -14.41 2.65
N PHE A 80 9.14 -13.10 2.69
CA PHE A 80 10.02 -12.39 1.78
C PHE A 80 11.31 -11.95 2.49
N SER A 81 12.45 -12.12 1.83
CA SER A 81 13.74 -11.62 2.31
C SER A 81 13.86 -10.12 2.04
N ILE A 82 13.24 -9.32 2.91
CA ILE A 82 13.37 -7.86 2.94
C ILE A 82 14.62 -7.54 3.76
N GLY A 83 15.50 -6.69 3.21
CA GLY A 83 16.83 -6.37 3.77
C GLY A 83 16.80 -5.61 5.10
N GLU A 84 17.89 -4.88 5.37
CA GLU A 84 18.04 -4.12 6.62
C GLU A 84 16.92 -3.07 6.78
N ALA A 85 16.56 -2.81 8.04
CA ALA A 85 15.56 -1.82 8.45
C ALA A 85 16.17 -0.43 8.62
#